data_AF-A0A6G2JG37-F1
#
_entry.id   AF-A0A6G2JG37-F1
#
_cell.length_a   1.000
_cell.length_b   1.000
_cell.length_c   1.000
_cell.angle_alpha   90.00
_cell.angle_beta   90.00
_cell.angle_gamma   90.00
#
_symmetry.space_group_name_H-M   'P 1'
#
loop_
_entity.id
_entity.type
_entity.pdbx_description
1 polymer ?
#
loop_
_entity_poly.entity_id
_entity_poly.type
_entity_poly.pdbx_seq_one_letter_code
_entity_poly.pdbx_strand_id
1 'polypeptide(L)'
;HGMRKDFITAPLQMSPQEGKGFNAWWPMPFKEKAVLEVENQGDEGYFHYFYIDCEAYPTVDAVADQAYFHVQWRREADTKGWAFEEGLKPDEYRKDPRWLNTSDRDNYVICDVEGDGIYCGAHLDIDCFQRNPNDWYGEGDDMMFIDGEAWPPSLHGTGTEDWYHGAYGPTTEFQAPYHGIILYSGNPDWRFKGKNTVYRYHIEDPIRFRKSFRMSIEHGHANKLSNDYASTAYYYLSEPRSGGPVLLPVDERLPRPNEEWYG
;
A
#
# COMPACT_ATOMS: atom_id res chain seq x y z
N HIS A 1 -4.50 -7.41 18.19
CA HIS A 1 -3.75 -6.74 17.10
C HIS A 1 -4.58 -6.70 15.82
N GLY A 2 -4.36 -5.70 14.96
CA GLY A 2 -5.17 -5.41 13.76
C GLY A 2 -6.28 -4.40 14.07
N MET A 3 -6.14 -3.17 13.55
CA MET A 3 -7.22 -2.19 13.59
C MET A 3 -8.27 -2.58 12.53
N ARG A 4 -9.54 -2.50 12.90
CA ARG A 4 -10.66 -2.64 11.97
C ARG A 4 -11.45 -1.36 11.99
N LYS A 5 -11.96 -0.97 10.83
CA LYS A 5 -12.71 0.25 10.67
C LYS A 5 -13.64 0.11 9.49
N ASP A 6 -14.85 0.64 9.63
CA ASP A 6 -15.79 0.69 8.52
C ASP A 6 -15.19 1.52 7.37
N PHE A 7 -15.07 0.93 6.18
CA PHE A 7 -14.71 1.67 4.98
C PHE A 7 -15.38 1.12 3.73
N ILE A 8 -15.66 2.04 2.81
CA ILE A 8 -16.39 1.75 1.57
C ILE A 8 -15.54 2.20 0.39
N THR A 9 -15.14 1.23 -0.44
CA THR A 9 -14.57 1.45 -1.78
C THR A 9 -15.32 0.59 -2.79
N ALA A 10 -15.02 0.73 -4.08
CA ALA A 10 -15.59 -0.15 -5.11
C ALA A 10 -15.10 -1.60 -4.98
N PRO A 11 -13.78 -1.91 -4.92
CA PRO A 11 -13.32 -3.29 -4.93
C PRO A 11 -13.24 -3.96 -3.55
N LEU A 12 -13.16 -3.18 -2.46
CA LEU A 12 -12.90 -3.70 -1.11
C LEU A 12 -13.70 -2.93 -0.06
N GLN A 13 -14.24 -3.64 0.93
CA GLN A 13 -14.95 -3.01 2.04
C GLN A 13 -14.72 -3.74 3.35
N MET A 14 -14.66 -2.97 4.43
CA MET A 14 -14.95 -3.43 5.77
C MET A 14 -16.31 -2.84 6.16
N SER A 15 -17.35 -3.66 6.16
CA SER A 15 -18.74 -3.28 6.38
C SER A 15 -19.07 -3.16 7.88
N PRO A 16 -20.25 -2.59 8.25
CA PRO A 16 -20.61 -2.22 9.62
C PRO A 16 -20.40 -3.29 10.69
N GLN A 17 -20.46 -2.84 11.95
CA GLN A 17 -20.00 -3.55 13.15
C GLN A 17 -18.48 -3.45 13.32
N GLU A 18 -17.96 -2.22 13.30
CA GLU A 18 -16.54 -1.90 13.57
C GLU A 18 -15.58 -2.61 12.59
N GLY A 19 -15.94 -2.64 11.32
CA GLY A 19 -15.16 -3.20 10.23
C GLY A 19 -15.03 -4.72 10.26
N LYS A 20 -16.00 -5.43 10.83
CA LYS A 20 -15.94 -6.91 10.98
C LYS A 20 -16.38 -7.66 9.72
N GLY A 21 -17.05 -7.02 8.78
CA GLY A 21 -17.47 -7.64 7.51
C GLY A 21 -16.47 -7.36 6.39
N PHE A 22 -15.52 -8.27 6.14
CA PHE A 22 -14.51 -8.14 5.08
C PHE A 22 -15.09 -8.63 3.75
N ASN A 23 -15.17 -7.74 2.76
CA ASN A 23 -15.71 -8.05 1.44
C ASN A 23 -14.74 -7.63 0.33
N ALA A 24 -14.65 -8.44 -0.72
CA ALA A 24 -13.83 -8.19 -1.89
C ALA A 24 -14.59 -8.55 -3.18
N TRP A 25 -14.51 -7.66 -4.16
CA TRP A 25 -15.19 -7.78 -5.46
C TRP A 25 -14.23 -7.84 -6.65
N TRP A 26 -12.92 -7.96 -6.40
CA TRP A 26 -11.96 -8.24 -7.46
C TRP A 26 -12.32 -9.53 -8.19
N PRO A 27 -12.50 -9.53 -9.53
CA PRO A 27 -12.64 -10.76 -10.27
C PRO A 27 -11.38 -11.61 -10.13
N MET A 28 -11.50 -12.90 -9.82
CA MET A 28 -10.36 -13.82 -9.68
C MET A 28 -10.50 -15.03 -10.61
N PRO A 29 -10.32 -14.86 -11.93
CA PRO A 29 -10.47 -15.95 -12.89
C PRO A 29 -9.43 -17.05 -12.66
N PHE A 30 -9.85 -18.30 -12.84
CA PHE A 30 -8.97 -19.46 -12.84
C PHE A 30 -9.36 -20.41 -13.98
N LYS A 31 -8.37 -21.01 -14.63
CA LYS A 31 -8.59 -21.84 -15.82
C LYS A 31 -8.74 -23.34 -15.52
N GLU A 32 -8.17 -23.80 -14.41
CA GLU A 32 -8.20 -25.22 -14.03
C GLU A 32 -8.70 -25.44 -12.61
N LYS A 33 -8.09 -24.77 -11.62
CA LYS A 33 -8.39 -24.96 -10.20
C LYS A 33 -8.11 -23.68 -9.42
N ALA A 34 -8.95 -23.42 -8.42
CA ALA A 34 -8.67 -22.48 -7.33
C ALA A 34 -8.56 -23.24 -6.01
N VAL A 35 -7.60 -22.85 -5.16
CA VAL A 35 -7.46 -23.33 -3.78
C VAL A 35 -7.42 -22.10 -2.89
N LEU A 36 -8.33 -22.03 -1.93
CA LEU A 36 -8.26 -21.05 -0.86
C LEU A 36 -7.71 -21.75 0.39
N GLU A 37 -6.63 -21.22 0.93
CA GLU A 37 -6.01 -21.68 2.17
C GLU A 37 -6.08 -20.56 3.21
N VAL A 38 -6.31 -20.95 4.46
CA VAL A 38 -6.38 -20.03 5.59
C VAL A 38 -5.47 -20.58 6.69
N GLU A 39 -4.47 -19.79 7.07
CA GLU A 39 -3.51 -20.12 8.11
C GLU A 39 -3.75 -19.24 9.34
N ASN A 40 -3.93 -19.85 10.50
CA ASN A 40 -3.96 -19.14 11.77
C ASN A 40 -2.56 -19.16 12.40
N GLN A 41 -1.90 -18.00 12.40
CA GLN A 41 -0.58 -17.80 13.02
C GLN A 41 -0.67 -17.09 14.38
N GLY A 42 -1.87 -17.00 14.96
CA GLY A 42 -2.07 -16.51 16.33
C GLY A 42 -2.11 -17.63 17.35
N ASP A 43 -2.06 -17.25 18.63
CA ASP A 43 -2.06 -18.20 19.76
C ASP A 43 -3.46 -18.69 20.16
N GLU A 44 -4.51 -18.08 19.60
CA GLU A 44 -5.91 -18.39 19.90
C GLU A 44 -6.62 -18.97 18.68
N GLY A 45 -7.50 -19.95 18.91
CA GLY A 45 -8.43 -20.42 17.88
C GLY A 45 -9.50 -19.37 17.57
N TYR A 46 -9.99 -19.34 16.33
CA TYR A 46 -11.03 -18.40 15.93
C TYR A 46 -12.12 -19.06 15.08
N PHE A 47 -13.32 -18.48 15.09
CA PHE A 47 -14.41 -18.85 14.21
C PHE A 47 -14.28 -18.12 12.88
N HIS A 48 -14.20 -18.87 11.78
CA HIS A 48 -14.12 -18.32 10.43
C HIS A 48 -15.43 -18.50 9.69
N TYR A 49 -16.11 -17.38 9.41
CA TYR A 49 -17.29 -17.33 8.54
C TYR A 49 -16.87 -16.71 7.21
N PHE A 50 -17.22 -17.37 6.11
CA PHE A 50 -16.85 -16.90 4.78
C PHE A 50 -17.90 -17.31 3.74
N TYR A 51 -17.96 -16.53 2.66
CA TYR A 51 -18.64 -16.87 1.42
C TYR A 51 -17.61 -16.75 0.29
N ILE A 52 -17.66 -17.69 -0.64
CA ILE A 52 -16.93 -17.61 -1.91
C ILE A 52 -17.99 -17.79 -2.99
N ASP A 53 -18.48 -16.66 -3.50
CA ASP A 53 -19.37 -16.66 -4.64
C ASP A 53 -18.54 -16.75 -5.91
N CYS A 54 -18.74 -17.81 -6.69
CA CYS A 54 -18.03 -18.05 -7.94
C CYS A 54 -18.96 -18.54 -9.04
N GLU A 55 -18.63 -18.20 -10.28
CA GLU A 55 -19.33 -18.67 -11.46
C GLU A 55 -18.59 -19.89 -12.04
N ALA A 56 -19.32 -20.98 -12.27
CA ALA A 56 -18.80 -22.15 -12.96
C ALA A 56 -19.19 -22.08 -14.44
N TYR A 57 -18.20 -22.16 -15.32
CA TYR A 57 -18.43 -22.21 -16.76
C TYR A 57 -18.30 -23.64 -17.29
N PRO A 58 -19.12 -24.05 -18.28
CA PRO A 58 -19.01 -25.38 -18.88
C PRO A 58 -17.68 -25.65 -19.60
N THR A 59 -17.02 -24.59 -20.10
CA THR A 59 -15.73 -24.67 -20.78
C THR A 59 -14.80 -23.55 -20.32
N VAL A 60 -13.49 -23.81 -20.37
CA VAL A 60 -12.45 -22.82 -20.06
C VAL A 60 -12.44 -21.64 -21.03
N ASP A 61 -13.02 -21.81 -22.23
CA ASP A 61 -13.09 -20.76 -23.26
C ASP A 61 -13.75 -19.47 -22.74
N ALA A 62 -14.70 -19.58 -21.80
CA ALA A 62 -15.34 -18.43 -21.17
C ALA A 62 -14.38 -17.50 -20.41
N VAL A 63 -13.23 -18.02 -19.99
CA VAL A 63 -12.20 -17.31 -19.20
C VAL A 63 -10.81 -17.41 -19.84
N ALA A 64 -10.70 -17.88 -21.08
CA ALA A 64 -9.42 -18.17 -21.73
C ALA A 64 -8.53 -16.93 -21.87
N ASP A 65 -9.13 -15.78 -22.22
CA ASP A 65 -8.43 -14.50 -22.38
C ASP A 65 -8.37 -13.66 -21.09
N GLN A 66 -8.87 -14.20 -19.97
CA GLN A 66 -8.85 -13.50 -18.70
C GLN A 66 -7.50 -13.68 -17.99
N ALA A 67 -7.04 -12.57 -17.40
CA ALA A 67 -5.87 -12.52 -16.56
C ALA A 67 -6.16 -13.04 -15.14
N TYR A 68 -5.11 -13.33 -14.39
CA TYR A 68 -5.17 -13.83 -13.02
C TYR A 68 -4.94 -12.69 -12.04
N PHE A 69 -5.74 -12.65 -10.99
CA PHE A 69 -5.60 -11.68 -9.91
C PHE A 69 -4.40 -12.03 -9.02
N HIS A 70 -3.62 -11.01 -8.66
CA HIS A 70 -2.46 -11.13 -7.82
C HIS A 70 -2.43 -10.02 -6.77
N VAL A 71 -1.80 -10.33 -5.64
CA VAL A 71 -1.61 -9.41 -4.52
C VAL A 71 -0.15 -9.47 -4.07
N GLN A 72 0.47 -8.34 -3.74
CA GLN A 72 1.72 -8.31 -2.97
C GLN A 72 1.47 -7.56 -1.67
N TRP A 73 1.85 -8.15 -0.53
CA TRP A 73 1.96 -7.41 0.72
C TRP A 73 3.43 -7.17 1.05
N ARG A 74 3.75 -5.96 1.51
CA ARG A 74 5.10 -5.55 1.90
C ARG A 74 5.03 -4.74 3.19
N ARG A 75 6.15 -4.73 3.91
CA ARG A 75 6.38 -3.87 5.06
C ARG A 75 7.85 -3.53 5.19
N GLU A 76 8.10 -2.31 5.61
CA GLU A 76 9.37 -1.82 6.10
C GLU A 76 9.12 -1.15 7.46
N ALA A 77 9.49 -1.83 8.55
CA ALA A 77 9.14 -1.41 9.91
C ALA A 77 9.77 -0.07 10.31
N ASP A 78 10.85 0.32 9.63
CA ASP A 78 11.56 1.58 9.79
C ASP A 78 12.27 1.91 8.46
N THR A 79 11.80 2.95 7.77
CA THR A 79 12.29 3.34 6.44
C THR A 79 13.68 4.00 6.42
N LYS A 80 14.32 4.20 7.59
CA LYS A 80 15.71 4.68 7.68
C LYS A 80 15.99 5.98 6.93
N GLY A 81 15.07 6.94 7.05
CA GLY A 81 15.21 8.24 6.43
C GLY A 81 16.48 8.99 6.86
N TRP A 82 17.26 9.44 5.88
CA TRP A 82 18.61 9.96 6.11
C TRP A 82 18.65 11.21 7.00
N ALA A 83 17.70 12.13 6.83
CA ALA A 83 17.67 13.36 7.63
C ALA A 83 17.29 13.07 9.09
N PHE A 84 16.43 12.08 9.32
CA PHE A 84 16.10 11.62 10.66
C PHE A 84 17.30 10.96 11.35
N GLU A 85 17.92 9.97 10.70
CA GLU A 85 19.05 9.21 11.26
C GLU A 85 20.24 10.12 11.59
N GLU A 86 20.46 11.18 10.80
CA GLU A 86 21.52 12.17 11.04
C GLU A 86 21.09 13.35 11.92
N GLY A 87 19.83 13.41 12.35
CA GLY A 87 19.31 14.47 13.23
C GLY A 87 19.33 15.87 12.62
N LEU A 88 19.18 15.96 11.29
CA LEU A 88 19.28 17.23 10.55
C LEU A 88 18.04 18.10 10.75
N LYS A 89 18.25 19.40 10.90
CA LYS A 89 17.18 20.39 11.01
C LYS A 89 16.69 20.86 9.64
N PRO A 90 15.50 21.51 9.57
CA PRO A 90 14.95 21.99 8.32
C PRO A 90 15.84 22.90 7.46
N ASP A 91 16.71 23.70 8.04
CA ASP A 91 17.63 24.55 7.26
C ASP A 91 18.88 23.81 6.79
N GLU A 92 19.16 22.64 7.37
CA GLU A 92 20.31 21.79 7.06
C GLU A 92 19.94 20.82 5.93
N TYR A 93 18.85 20.04 6.09
CA TYR A 93 18.47 19.05 5.08
C TYR A 93 18.07 19.69 3.74
N ARG A 94 17.56 20.94 3.73
CA ARG A 94 17.20 21.65 2.48
C ARG A 94 18.42 22.06 1.64
N LYS A 95 19.62 22.05 2.24
CA LYS A 95 20.88 22.36 1.58
C LYS A 95 21.71 21.09 1.32
N ASP A 96 21.27 19.95 1.84
CA ASP A 96 21.92 18.67 1.63
C ASP A 96 21.76 18.25 0.16
N PRO A 97 22.81 17.75 -0.52
CA PRO A 97 22.69 17.27 -1.90
C PRO A 97 21.62 16.19 -2.10
N ARG A 98 21.33 15.38 -1.06
CA ARG A 98 20.27 14.36 -1.09
C ARG A 98 18.86 14.94 -1.12
N TRP A 99 18.69 16.25 -0.93
CA TRP A 99 17.42 16.93 -1.16
C TRP A 99 16.91 16.74 -2.60
N LEU A 100 17.81 16.54 -3.56
CA LEU A 100 17.43 16.09 -4.89
C LEU A 100 17.52 14.56 -4.96
N ASN A 101 16.37 13.89 -4.96
CA ASN A 101 16.34 12.46 -5.24
C ASN A 101 16.58 12.19 -6.74
N THR A 102 17.53 11.31 -7.05
CA THR A 102 17.93 10.98 -8.43
C THR A 102 17.78 9.49 -8.75
N SER A 103 17.10 8.72 -7.89
CA SER A 103 16.80 7.30 -8.11
C SER A 103 15.68 6.83 -7.20
N ASP A 104 15.03 5.71 -7.51
CA ASP A 104 14.06 5.06 -6.60
C ASP A 104 14.69 4.06 -5.62
N ARG A 105 16.04 3.99 -5.57
CA ARG A 105 16.77 2.94 -4.85
C ARG A 105 16.36 2.83 -3.38
N ASP A 106 16.17 3.98 -2.74
CA ASP A 106 15.91 4.09 -1.30
C ASP A 106 14.41 4.34 -0.99
N ASN A 107 13.56 4.29 -2.03
CA ASN A 107 12.11 4.41 -1.87
C ASN A 107 11.52 3.15 -1.25
N TYR A 108 10.39 3.31 -0.57
CA TYR A 108 9.57 2.18 -0.16
C TYR A 108 8.91 1.54 -1.40
N VAL A 109 9.07 0.23 -1.58
CA VAL A 109 8.50 -0.49 -2.72
C VAL A 109 7.09 -0.97 -2.40
N ILE A 110 6.11 -0.51 -3.19
CA ILE A 110 4.71 -0.95 -3.08
C ILE A 110 4.47 -2.20 -3.93
N CYS A 111 4.98 -2.22 -5.17
CA CYS A 111 4.81 -3.33 -6.11
C CYS A 111 6.08 -3.51 -6.95
N ASP A 112 6.48 -4.76 -7.18
CA ASP A 112 7.59 -5.10 -8.09
C ASP A 112 7.31 -6.47 -8.71
N VAL A 113 7.10 -6.51 -10.02
CA VAL A 113 6.62 -7.69 -10.73
C VAL A 113 7.14 -7.77 -12.16
N GLU A 114 7.39 -9.00 -12.62
CA GLU A 114 7.64 -9.32 -14.02
C GLU A 114 6.42 -10.03 -14.66
N GLY A 115 6.10 -9.69 -15.90
CA GLY A 115 5.02 -10.28 -16.69
C GLY A 115 4.34 -9.28 -17.61
N ASP A 116 3.28 -9.74 -18.28
CA ASP A 116 2.35 -8.92 -19.05
C ASP A 116 1.04 -8.79 -18.27
N GLY A 117 0.63 -7.56 -17.95
CA GLY A 117 -0.41 -7.31 -16.98
C GLY A 117 -0.86 -5.86 -16.82
N ILE A 118 -1.66 -5.65 -15.78
CA ILE A 118 -2.14 -4.34 -15.36
C ILE A 118 -2.00 -4.16 -13.84
N TYR A 119 -1.54 -3.00 -13.40
CA TYR A 119 -1.57 -2.58 -12.01
C TYR A 119 -2.89 -1.88 -11.71
N CYS A 120 -3.51 -2.26 -10.59
CA CYS A 120 -4.86 -1.84 -10.21
C CYS A 120 -4.89 -1.02 -8.91
N GLY A 121 -3.74 -0.68 -8.33
CA GLY A 121 -3.64 0.17 -7.15
C GLY A 121 -3.24 -0.57 -5.87
N ALA A 122 -3.31 0.14 -4.76
CA ALA A 122 -2.86 -0.32 -3.46
C ALA A 122 -3.55 0.43 -2.32
N HIS A 123 -3.50 -0.17 -1.13
CA HIS A 123 -3.53 0.60 0.12
C HIS A 123 -2.11 0.78 0.66
N LEU A 124 -1.90 1.89 1.36
CA LEU A 124 -0.66 2.26 2.01
C LEU A 124 -0.97 2.63 3.47
N ASP A 125 -0.30 1.94 4.38
CA ASP A 125 -0.37 2.11 5.82
C ASP A 125 0.94 2.72 6.32
N ILE A 126 0.85 3.84 7.02
CA ILE A 126 2.00 4.61 7.51
C ILE A 126 1.82 4.83 9.01
N ASP A 127 2.72 4.28 9.83
CA ASP A 127 2.81 4.62 11.25
C ASP A 127 3.88 5.69 11.46
N CYS A 128 3.44 6.91 11.77
CA CYS A 128 4.29 7.98 12.25
C CYS A 128 4.55 7.76 13.76
N PHE A 129 5.42 6.79 14.06
CA PHE A 129 5.67 6.32 15.42
C PHE A 129 6.72 7.14 16.18
N GLN A 130 7.42 8.05 15.51
CA GLN A 130 8.40 8.97 16.13
C GLN A 130 8.41 10.33 15.42
N ARG A 131 8.85 11.37 16.12
CA ARG A 131 8.99 12.71 15.53
C ARG A 131 10.10 12.71 14.49
N ASN A 132 9.80 13.27 13.33
CA ASN A 132 10.75 13.42 12.24
C ASN A 132 11.18 14.89 12.06
N PRO A 133 12.22 15.20 11.27
CA PRO A 133 12.64 16.57 10.98
C PRO A 133 11.51 17.46 10.40
N ASN A 134 10.55 16.85 9.71
CA ASN A 134 9.17 17.34 9.58
C ASN A 134 8.21 16.17 9.83
N ASP A 135 7.03 16.43 10.39
CA ASP A 135 6.10 15.34 10.76
C ASP A 135 5.09 14.99 9.65
N TRP A 136 5.10 15.70 8.53
CA TRP A 136 4.21 15.41 7.41
C TRP A 136 4.79 14.28 6.55
N TYR A 137 4.17 13.10 6.62
CA TYR A 137 4.61 11.91 5.87
C TYR A 137 4.39 12.02 4.36
N GLY A 138 3.51 12.94 3.91
CA GLY A 138 2.98 12.88 2.56
C GLY A 138 3.78 13.61 1.48
N GLU A 139 4.90 14.24 1.78
CA GLU A 139 5.72 14.91 0.74
C GLU A 139 6.45 13.95 -0.22
N GLY A 140 6.24 12.62 -0.12
CA GLY A 140 7.01 11.64 -0.87
C GLY A 140 6.41 11.34 -2.24
N ASP A 141 7.20 11.45 -3.31
CA ASP A 141 6.71 11.26 -4.67
C ASP A 141 6.49 9.76 -4.98
N ASP A 142 5.36 9.42 -5.62
CA ASP A 142 5.16 8.09 -6.22
C ASP A 142 5.92 7.98 -7.55
N MET A 143 6.57 6.85 -7.77
CA MET A 143 7.40 6.59 -8.94
C MET A 143 7.04 5.23 -9.52
N MET A 144 6.60 5.21 -10.78
CA MET A 144 6.18 3.98 -11.45
C MET A 144 6.99 3.74 -12.73
N PHE A 145 7.75 2.64 -12.72
CA PHE A 145 8.60 2.20 -13.82
C PHE A 145 7.88 1.13 -14.62
N ILE A 146 7.67 1.40 -15.91
CA ILE A 146 7.02 0.48 -16.84
C ILE A 146 8.08 -0.18 -17.73
N ASP A 147 8.04 -1.52 -17.81
CA ASP A 147 8.86 -2.34 -18.70
C ASP A 147 10.38 -2.10 -18.63
N GLY A 148 10.88 -1.76 -17.43
CA GLY A 148 12.30 -1.56 -17.15
C GLY A 148 12.85 -0.24 -17.68
N GLU A 149 12.01 0.79 -17.77
CA GLU A 149 12.43 2.13 -18.16
C GLU A 149 13.56 2.68 -17.28
N ALA A 150 14.41 3.52 -17.88
CA ALA A 150 15.49 4.18 -17.18
C ALA A 150 14.98 5.36 -16.34
N TRP A 151 15.77 5.80 -15.36
CA TRP A 151 15.50 7.02 -14.62
C TRP A 151 15.53 8.26 -15.53
N PRO A 152 14.62 9.24 -15.32
CA PRO A 152 13.44 9.19 -14.45
C PRO A 152 12.29 8.39 -15.08
N PRO A 153 11.41 7.78 -14.26
CA PRO A 153 10.25 7.04 -14.78
C PRO A 153 9.29 7.97 -15.53
N SER A 154 8.51 7.40 -16.45
CA SER A 154 7.47 8.10 -17.21
C SER A 154 6.31 8.58 -16.34
N LEU A 155 6.06 7.90 -15.23
CA LEU A 155 5.08 8.27 -14.22
C LEU A 155 5.79 8.63 -12.91
N HIS A 156 5.82 9.92 -12.63
CA HIS A 156 6.47 10.51 -11.47
C HIS A 156 5.53 11.54 -10.85
N GLY A 157 5.13 11.31 -9.61
CA GLY A 157 4.17 12.12 -8.86
C GLY A 157 4.78 13.34 -8.19
N THR A 158 4.05 13.87 -7.20
CA THR A 158 4.39 15.12 -6.50
C THR A 158 4.20 15.07 -4.98
N GLY A 159 3.71 13.93 -4.47
CA GLY A 159 3.46 13.71 -3.06
C GLY A 159 2.54 12.51 -2.85
N THR A 160 2.64 11.90 -1.68
CA THR A 160 1.79 10.79 -1.25
C THR A 160 0.34 11.23 -1.20
N GLU A 161 0.02 12.45 -0.72
CA GLU A 161 -1.36 12.93 -0.76
C GLU A 161 -1.88 13.12 -2.17
N ASP A 162 -1.04 13.61 -3.06
CA ASP A 162 -1.40 13.82 -4.45
C ASP A 162 -1.63 12.47 -5.14
N TRP A 163 -0.83 11.45 -4.80
CA TRP A 163 -1.00 10.09 -5.27
C TRP A 163 -2.41 9.57 -4.96
N TYR A 164 -2.93 9.74 -3.73
CA TYR A 164 -4.30 9.31 -3.39
C TYR A 164 -5.38 10.38 -3.66
N HIS A 165 -5.11 11.36 -4.52
CA HIS A 165 -6.03 12.45 -4.93
C HIS A 165 -6.46 13.38 -3.78
N GLY A 166 -5.68 13.45 -2.71
CA GLY A 166 -5.75 14.49 -1.68
C GLY A 166 -5.01 15.77 -2.08
N ALA A 167 -4.86 16.68 -1.11
CA ALA A 167 -4.01 17.87 -1.22
C ALA A 167 -3.81 18.54 0.16
N TYR A 168 -2.73 19.31 0.33
CA TYR A 168 -2.48 20.19 1.48
C TYR A 168 -2.41 19.49 2.85
N GLY A 169 -1.79 18.31 2.92
CA GLY A 169 -1.67 17.56 4.17
C GLY A 169 -3.02 17.24 4.84
N PRO A 170 -3.92 16.52 4.14
CA PRO A 170 -5.29 16.31 4.62
C PRO A 170 -5.31 15.46 5.90
N THR A 171 -6.27 15.76 6.78
CA THR A 171 -6.49 15.04 8.05
C THR A 171 -7.94 14.58 8.21
N THR A 172 -8.68 14.56 7.11
CA THR A 172 -10.09 14.22 7.09
C THR A 172 -10.25 12.87 6.41
N GLU A 173 -10.74 11.90 7.17
CA GLU A 173 -11.09 10.60 6.61
C GLU A 173 -12.14 10.78 5.50
N PHE A 174 -11.89 10.12 4.38
CA PHE A 174 -12.66 10.31 3.16
C PHE A 174 -12.71 9.00 2.39
N GLN A 175 -13.90 8.66 1.89
CA GLN A 175 -14.15 7.40 1.22
C GLN A 175 -14.82 7.67 -0.13
N ALA A 176 -14.05 7.53 -1.21
CA ALA A 176 -14.57 7.51 -2.57
C ALA A 176 -14.41 6.11 -3.15
N PRO A 177 -15.09 5.77 -4.26
CA PRO A 177 -14.98 4.44 -4.85
C PRO A 177 -13.54 3.99 -5.13
N TYR A 178 -12.65 4.93 -5.49
CA TYR A 178 -11.32 4.64 -6.03
C TYR A 178 -10.15 5.27 -5.26
N HIS A 179 -10.38 6.14 -4.27
CA HIS A 179 -9.30 6.73 -3.47
C HIS A 179 -9.82 7.24 -2.12
N GLY A 180 -8.91 7.47 -1.18
CA GLY A 180 -9.25 8.17 0.05
C GLY A 180 -8.35 7.87 1.23
N ILE A 181 -8.83 8.28 2.41
CA ILE A 181 -8.17 8.15 3.70
C ILE A 181 -9.08 7.29 4.58
N ILE A 182 -8.66 6.05 4.83
CA ILE A 182 -9.39 5.08 5.68
C ILE A 182 -9.23 5.46 7.16
N LEU A 183 -8.01 5.82 7.56
CA LEU A 183 -7.67 6.09 8.95
C LEU A 183 -6.78 7.33 9.07
N TYR A 184 -7.15 8.21 9.99
CA TYR A 184 -6.31 9.29 10.50
C TYR A 184 -6.25 9.19 12.03
N SER A 185 -5.03 9.08 12.60
CA SER A 185 -4.82 8.90 14.04
C SER A 185 -4.17 10.09 14.74
N GLY A 186 -3.91 11.18 14.02
CA GLY A 186 -3.24 12.37 14.56
C GLY A 186 -4.07 13.12 15.61
N ASN A 187 -3.41 13.98 16.37
CA ASN A 187 -4.03 14.79 17.42
C ASN A 187 -3.48 16.24 17.44
N PRO A 188 -4.05 17.15 18.24
CA PRO A 188 -3.59 18.55 18.27
C PRO A 188 -2.11 18.75 18.62
N ASP A 189 -1.52 17.87 19.44
CA ASP A 189 -0.12 17.96 19.86
C ASP A 189 0.82 17.41 18.78
N TRP A 190 0.37 16.41 18.03
CA TRP A 190 1.10 15.78 16.95
C TRP A 190 0.15 15.39 15.81
N ARG A 191 0.05 16.31 14.84
CA ARG A 191 -0.94 16.30 13.76
C ARG A 191 -1.01 15.01 12.96
N PHE A 192 0.09 14.26 12.80
CA PHE A 192 0.09 13.02 12.02
C PHE A 192 0.51 11.79 12.83
N LYS A 193 0.53 11.88 14.17
CA LYS A 193 0.94 10.79 15.06
C LYS A 193 0.23 9.48 14.72
N GLY A 194 0.99 8.39 14.81
CA GLY A 194 0.43 7.05 14.78
C GLY A 194 0.05 6.60 13.37
N LYS A 195 -0.94 5.72 13.31
CA LYS A 195 -1.30 4.99 12.09
C LYS A 195 -2.21 5.81 11.18
N ASN A 196 -1.81 5.95 9.93
CA ASN A 196 -2.56 6.61 8.87
C ASN A 196 -2.68 5.62 7.71
N THR A 197 -3.89 5.45 7.18
CA THR A 197 -4.14 4.51 6.08
C THR A 197 -4.82 5.23 4.94
N VAL A 198 -4.24 5.10 3.75
CA VAL A 198 -4.71 5.71 2.50
C VAL A 198 -4.78 4.67 1.40
N TYR A 199 -5.56 4.93 0.35
CA TYR A 199 -5.67 4.02 -0.79
C TYR A 199 -5.90 4.76 -2.09
N ARG A 200 -5.51 4.10 -3.18
CA ARG A 200 -5.90 4.43 -4.54
C ARG A 200 -6.03 3.15 -5.36
N TYR A 201 -7.13 3.02 -6.09
CA TYR A 201 -7.41 1.94 -7.02
C TYR A 201 -7.56 2.47 -8.44
N HIS A 202 -6.75 1.94 -9.34
CA HIS A 202 -6.74 2.26 -10.75
C HIS A 202 -7.74 1.37 -11.51
N ILE A 203 -9.04 1.56 -11.24
CA ILE A 203 -10.11 0.75 -11.83
C ILE A 203 -10.40 1.21 -13.26
N GLU A 204 -10.68 2.50 -13.43
CA GLU A 204 -10.98 3.10 -14.73
C GLU A 204 -9.71 3.52 -15.49
N ASP A 205 -8.60 3.64 -14.77
CA ASP A 205 -7.30 4.12 -15.23
C ASP A 205 -6.14 3.12 -14.96
N PRO A 206 -6.28 1.82 -15.29
CA PRO A 206 -5.27 0.82 -14.99
C PRO A 206 -3.96 1.09 -15.71
N ILE A 207 -2.84 0.83 -15.02
CA ILE A 207 -1.50 1.03 -15.56
C ILE A 207 -1.02 -0.26 -16.20
N ARG A 208 -0.80 -0.24 -17.51
CA ARG A 208 -0.50 -1.43 -18.31
C ARG A 208 1.00 -1.62 -18.50
N PHE A 209 1.46 -2.86 -18.47
CA PHE A 209 2.86 -3.23 -18.68
C PHE A 209 2.96 -4.57 -19.40
N ARG A 210 4.06 -4.82 -20.13
CA ARG A 210 4.24 -6.02 -20.97
C ARG A 210 5.36 -6.93 -20.50
N LYS A 211 6.31 -6.39 -19.75
CA LYS A 211 7.51 -7.10 -19.26
C LYS A 211 7.65 -6.99 -17.76
N SER A 212 7.44 -5.80 -17.20
CA SER A 212 7.61 -5.57 -15.76
C SER A 212 6.92 -4.30 -15.30
N PHE A 213 6.56 -4.25 -14.04
CA PHE A 213 6.06 -3.06 -13.39
C PHE A 213 6.66 -2.93 -12.01
N ARG A 214 7.10 -1.73 -11.69
CA ARG A 214 7.61 -1.39 -10.37
C ARG A 214 7.01 -0.06 -9.92
N MET A 215 6.35 -0.07 -8.78
CA MET A 215 5.87 1.12 -8.10
C MET A 215 6.59 1.26 -6.76
N SER A 216 7.16 2.43 -6.55
CA SER A 216 7.76 2.82 -5.28
C SER A 216 7.22 4.20 -4.87
N ILE A 217 7.40 4.55 -3.61
CA ILE A 217 7.04 5.85 -3.07
C ILE A 217 8.10 6.31 -2.09
N GLU A 218 8.44 7.59 -2.11
CA GLU A 218 9.37 8.12 -1.12
C GLU A 218 8.73 8.15 0.28
N HIS A 219 9.54 7.96 1.32
CA HIS A 219 9.11 8.14 2.71
C HIS A 219 9.37 9.57 3.19
N GLY A 220 8.50 10.47 2.71
CA GLY A 220 8.70 11.92 2.72
C GLY A 220 9.75 12.36 1.71
N HIS A 221 9.69 13.63 1.26
CA HIS A 221 10.51 14.13 0.16
C HIS A 221 11.97 13.65 0.22
N ALA A 222 12.40 12.99 -0.86
CA ALA A 222 13.72 12.41 -1.01
C ALA A 222 14.11 11.39 0.07
N ASN A 223 13.17 10.59 0.59
CA ASN A 223 13.42 9.50 1.56
C ASN A 223 14.04 9.98 2.88
N LYS A 224 13.60 11.15 3.36
CA LYS A 224 14.24 11.82 4.50
C LYS A 224 13.65 11.41 5.86
N LEU A 225 12.50 10.74 5.91
CA LEU A 225 11.76 10.43 7.14
C LEU A 225 11.86 8.95 7.51
N SER A 226 11.91 8.65 8.81
CA SER A 226 11.87 7.29 9.32
C SER A 226 10.49 6.99 9.90
N ASN A 227 9.73 6.16 9.20
CA ASN A 227 8.37 5.72 9.54
C ASN A 227 8.24 4.20 9.32
N ASP A 228 7.14 3.60 9.78
CA ASP A 228 6.80 2.20 9.49
C ASP A 228 5.80 2.18 8.33
N TYR A 229 6.21 1.63 7.20
CA TYR A 229 5.40 1.56 5.99
C TYR A 229 4.96 0.13 5.76
N ALA A 230 3.68 -0.08 5.46
CA ALA A 230 3.17 -1.33 4.94
C ALA A 230 2.20 -1.05 3.80
N SER A 231 2.05 -2.00 2.88
CA SER A 231 1.13 -1.85 1.76
C SER A 231 0.66 -3.20 1.28
N THR A 232 -0.53 -3.25 0.67
CA THR A 232 -0.80 -4.30 -0.31
C THR A 232 -1.21 -3.73 -1.66
N ALA A 233 -0.52 -4.22 -2.69
CA ALA A 233 -0.72 -3.90 -4.09
C ALA A 233 -1.57 -4.97 -4.77
N TYR A 234 -2.42 -4.53 -5.69
CA TYR A 234 -3.36 -5.34 -6.46
C TYR A 234 -3.08 -5.20 -7.96
N TYR A 235 -3.00 -6.31 -8.67
CA TYR A 235 -2.66 -6.32 -10.10
C TYR A 235 -3.14 -7.61 -10.75
N TYR A 236 -3.15 -7.62 -12.08
CA TYR A 236 -3.43 -8.80 -12.88
C TYR A 236 -2.25 -9.13 -13.77
N LEU A 237 -1.99 -10.42 -13.96
CA LEU A 237 -1.03 -10.93 -14.95
C LEU A 237 -1.72 -11.92 -15.88
N SER A 238 -1.28 -11.96 -17.12
CA SER A 238 -1.72 -12.94 -18.13
C SER A 238 -1.47 -14.40 -17.72
N GLU A 239 -0.41 -14.64 -16.94
CA GLU A 239 -0.02 -15.96 -16.43
C GLU A 239 -0.04 -15.97 -14.90
N PRO A 240 -0.36 -17.12 -14.27
CA PRO A 240 -0.37 -17.23 -12.81
C PRO A 240 1.06 -17.27 -12.28
N ARG A 241 1.35 -16.44 -11.26
CA ARG A 241 2.64 -16.40 -10.56
C ARG A 241 2.44 -16.24 -9.05
N SER A 242 3.50 -16.48 -8.29
CA SER A 242 3.53 -16.14 -6.87
C SER A 242 3.38 -14.63 -6.68
N GLY A 243 2.50 -14.23 -5.77
CA GLY A 243 2.26 -12.83 -5.45
C GLY A 243 3.34 -12.25 -4.55
N GLY A 244 4.26 -11.45 -5.11
CA GLY A 244 5.22 -10.68 -4.33
C GLY A 244 6.28 -11.50 -3.60
N PRO A 245 7.03 -10.86 -2.68
CA PRO A 245 8.05 -11.53 -1.89
C PRO A 245 7.43 -12.51 -0.87
N VAL A 246 8.25 -13.40 -0.32
CA VAL A 246 7.85 -14.23 0.82
C VAL A 246 7.42 -13.31 1.96
N LEU A 247 6.27 -13.61 2.59
CA LEU A 247 5.79 -12.87 3.73
C LEU A 247 6.83 -12.91 4.86
N LEU A 248 7.06 -11.76 5.49
CA LEU A 248 7.93 -11.69 6.66
C LEU A 248 7.45 -12.64 7.76
N PRO A 249 8.36 -13.17 8.60
CA PRO A 249 8.01 -13.86 9.83
C PRO A 249 6.98 -13.06 10.66
N VAL A 250 6.11 -13.75 11.40
CA VAL A 250 4.99 -13.13 12.15
C VAL A 250 5.46 -11.97 13.03
N ASP A 251 6.52 -12.19 13.79
CA ASP A 251 7.15 -11.24 14.71
C ASP A 251 7.70 -9.98 13.99
N GLU A 252 8.15 -10.14 12.75
CA GLU A 252 8.61 -9.03 11.90
C GLU A 252 7.48 -8.28 11.19
N ARG A 253 6.25 -8.80 11.20
CA ARG A 253 5.06 -8.16 10.63
C ARG A 253 3.97 -7.78 11.62
N LEU A 254 4.24 -7.90 12.92
CA LEU A 254 3.35 -7.37 13.95
C LEU A 254 3.33 -5.84 13.88
N PRO A 255 2.13 -5.22 13.97
CA PRO A 255 2.04 -3.77 14.03
C PRO A 255 2.76 -3.27 15.28
N ARG A 256 3.45 -2.13 15.18
CA ARG A 256 4.00 -1.46 16.37
C ARG A 256 2.89 -1.28 17.41
N PRO A 257 3.14 -1.60 18.69
CA PRO A 257 2.17 -1.38 19.75
C PRO A 257 1.81 0.10 19.78
N ASN A 258 0.53 0.40 19.98
CA ASN A 258 0.13 1.78 20.20
C ASN A 258 0.81 2.26 21.50
N GLU A 259 1.48 3.43 21.45
CA GLU A 259 1.90 4.09 22.67
C GLU A 259 0.67 4.38 23.54
N GLU A 260 0.80 4.29 24.87
CA GLU A 260 -0.25 4.75 25.78
C GLU A 260 -0.55 6.23 25.50
N TRP A 261 -1.85 6.57 25.50
CA TRP A 261 -2.29 7.95 25.40
C TRP A 261 -1.87 8.68 26.68
N TYR A 262 -0.78 9.46 26.62
CA TYR A 262 -0.50 10.46 27.65
C TYR A 262 -1.36 11.70 27.36
N GLY A 263 -2.59 11.70 27.86
CA GLY A 263 -3.47 12.86 27.86
C GLY A 263 -4.48 12.77 28.98
#